data_AF-A0A1W9WUR7-F1
#
_entry.id   AF-A0A1W9WUR7-F1
#
_cell.length_a   1.000
_cell.length_b   1.000
_cell.length_c   1.000
_cell.angle_alpha   90.00
_cell.angle_beta   90.00
_cell.angle_gamma   90.00
#
_symmetry.space_group_name_H-M   'P 1'
#
loop_
_entity.id
_entity.type
_entity.pdbx_description
1 polymer ?
#
loop_
_entity_poly.entity_id
_entity_poly.type
_entity_poly.pdbx_seq_one_letter_code
_entity_poly.pdbx_strand_id
1 'polypeptide(L)'
;QMMNDFDYLLAVGELFTLVAYGQLIIESAAIEKVEDAVLDQIFDFMVRDFSDYSLELYGKPSSTEAQQAACMKMIKRPNADLERFETVLNNHVYSLIDAYEMNE
;
A
#
# COMPACT_ATOMS: atom_id res chain seq x y z
N GLN A 1 -1.99 28.35 10.17
CA GLN A 1 -0.86 28.35 9.23
C GLN A 1 0.07 27.16 9.49
N MET A 2 0.71 27.04 10.66
CA MET A 2 1.61 25.90 10.98
C MET A 2 0.98 24.49 10.84
N MET A 3 -0.28 24.30 11.25
CA MET A 3 -0.94 22.99 11.15
C MET A 3 -1.17 22.53 9.70
N ASN A 4 -1.40 23.47 8.77
CA ASN A 4 -1.64 23.13 7.36
C ASN A 4 -0.37 22.58 6.68
N ASP A 5 0.81 23.08 7.09
CA ASP A 5 2.08 22.55 6.60
C ASP A 5 2.38 21.18 7.19
N PHE A 6 1.97 20.92 8.44
CA PHE A 6 2.15 19.62 9.08
C PHE A 6 1.31 18.53 8.43
N ASP A 7 0.02 18.78 8.20
CA ASP A 7 -0.87 17.81 7.55
C ASP A 7 -0.41 17.49 6.12
N TYR A 8 0.11 18.49 5.40
CA TYR A 8 0.69 18.27 4.07
C TYR A 8 1.95 17.40 4.13
N LEU A 9 2.85 17.71 5.07
CA LEU A 9 4.08 16.92 5.27
C LEU A 9 3.79 15.49 5.69
N LEU A 10 2.73 15.26 6.48
CA LEU A 10 2.31 13.93 6.88
C LEU A 10 1.91 13.08 5.67
N ALA A 11 1.01 13.57 4.82
CA ALA A 11 0.57 12.83 3.63
C ALA A 11 1.71 12.61 2.62
N VAL A 12 2.65 13.55 2.48
CA VAL A 12 3.88 13.33 1.70
C VAL A 12 4.75 12.23 2.34
N GLY A 13 4.87 12.25 3.67
CA GLY A 13 5.58 11.23 4.43
C GLY A 13 5.00 9.84 4.20
N GLU A 14 3.67 9.70 4.24
CA GLU A 14 2.96 8.44 4.00
C GLU A 14 3.25 7.89 2.60
N LEU A 15 3.12 8.73 1.56
CA LEU A 15 3.50 8.36 0.19
C LEU A 15 4.96 7.91 0.09
N PHE A 16 5.89 8.64 0.72
CA PHE A 16 7.31 8.29 0.70
C PHE A 16 7.57 6.94 1.39
N THR A 17 6.94 6.71 2.55
CA THR A 17 7.09 5.44 3.28
C THR A 17 6.53 4.26 2.51
N LEU A 18 5.40 4.40 1.82
CA LEU A 18 4.85 3.33 0.98
C LEU A 18 5.82 2.89 -0.11
N VAL A 19 6.54 3.83 -0.75
CA VAL A 19 7.55 3.49 -1.76
C VAL A 19 8.72 2.73 -1.14
N ALA A 20 9.25 3.23 -0.02
CA ALA A 20 10.36 2.58 0.67
C ALA A 20 10.00 1.17 1.16
N TYR A 21 8.83 1.00 1.78
CA TYR A 21 8.34 -0.30 2.21
C TYR A 21 8.01 -1.21 1.02
N GLY A 22 7.46 -0.69 -0.07
CA GLY A 22 7.20 -1.48 -1.27
C GLY A 22 8.48 -2.10 -1.85
N GLN A 23 9.57 -1.33 -1.90
CA GLN A 23 10.87 -1.86 -2.30
C GLN A 23 11.35 -2.97 -1.35
N LEU A 24 11.31 -2.72 -0.03
CA LEU A 24 11.74 -3.71 0.96
C LEU A 24 10.92 -5.01 0.91
N ILE A 25 9.61 -4.89 0.68
CA ILE A 25 8.71 -6.04 0.52
C ILE A 25 9.09 -6.86 -0.71
N ILE A 26 9.36 -6.22 -1.86
CA ILE A 26 9.80 -6.92 -3.08
C ILE A 26 11.14 -7.62 -2.86
N GLU A 27 12.09 -6.96 -2.20
CA GLU A 27 13.41 -7.53 -1.90
C GLU A 27 13.32 -8.72 -0.94
N SER A 28 12.55 -8.60 0.13
CA SER A 28 12.30 -9.70 1.08
C SER A 28 11.57 -10.87 0.41
N ALA A 29 10.55 -10.60 -0.41
CA ALA A 29 9.83 -11.63 -1.16
C ALA A 29 10.77 -12.46 -2.06
N ALA A 30 11.75 -11.81 -2.70
CA ALA A 30 12.76 -12.50 -3.51
C ALA A 30 13.71 -13.37 -2.67
N ILE A 31 14.09 -12.91 -1.47
CA ILE A 31 14.96 -13.65 -0.54
C ILE A 31 14.24 -14.86 0.06
N GLU A 32 13.00 -14.67 0.49
CA GLU A 32 12.17 -15.67 1.18
C GLU A 32 11.43 -16.59 0.21
N LYS A 33 11.50 -16.30 -1.10
CA LYS A 33 10.81 -17.03 -2.18
C LYS A 33 9.30 -17.07 -1.96
N VAL A 34 8.75 -15.92 -1.59
CA VAL A 34 7.30 -15.72 -1.43
C VAL A 34 6.63 -15.87 -2.80
N GLU A 35 5.46 -16.50 -2.81
CA GLU A 35 4.66 -16.66 -4.03
C GLU A 35 4.19 -15.31 -4.57
N ASP A 36 4.25 -15.14 -5.90
CA ASP A 36 3.81 -13.92 -6.59
C ASP A 36 2.37 -13.55 -6.23
N ALA A 37 1.49 -14.53 -6.03
CA ALA A 37 0.10 -14.30 -5.64
C ALA A 37 -0.04 -13.56 -4.29
N VAL A 38 0.83 -13.87 -3.32
CA VAL A 38 0.84 -13.21 -2.01
C VAL A 38 1.43 -11.80 -2.14
N LEU A 39 2.53 -11.66 -2.88
CA LEU A 39 3.15 -10.37 -3.14
C LEU A 39 2.17 -9.41 -3.82
N ASP A 40 1.51 -9.87 -4.87
CA ASP A 40 0.48 -9.13 -5.59
C ASP A 40 -0.71 -8.75 -4.71
N GLN A 41 -1.10 -9.63 -3.77
CA GLN A 41 -2.18 -9.35 -2.82
C GLN A 41 -1.80 -8.24 -1.82
N ILE A 42 -0.52 -8.14 -1.45
CA ILE A 42 0.00 -7.02 -0.66
C ILE A 42 -0.04 -5.74 -1.49
N PHE A 43 0.41 -5.80 -2.74
CA PHE A 43 0.43 -4.62 -3.61
C PHE A 43 -0.97 -4.12 -4.00
N ASP A 44 -2.01 -4.96 -3.97
CA ASP A 44 -3.39 -4.51 -4.18
C ASP A 44 -3.79 -3.39 -3.20
N PHE A 45 -3.54 -3.56 -1.89
CA PHE A 45 -3.88 -2.52 -0.92
C PHE A 45 -2.87 -1.37 -0.95
N MET A 46 -1.58 -1.63 -1.15
CA MET A 46 -0.57 -0.57 -1.21
C MET A 46 -0.85 0.44 -2.34
N VAL A 47 -1.34 -0.02 -3.51
CA VAL A 47 -1.72 0.88 -4.61
C VAL A 47 -2.95 1.72 -4.27
N ARG A 48 -3.90 1.19 -3.50
CA ARG A 48 -5.08 1.92 -3.02
C ARG A 48 -4.65 3.00 -2.03
N ASP A 49 -3.85 2.63 -1.03
CA ASP A 49 -3.33 3.56 -0.02
C ASP A 49 -2.54 4.69 -0.68
N PHE A 50 -1.67 4.36 -1.64
CA PHE A 50 -0.91 5.37 -2.40
C PHE A 50 -1.83 6.33 -3.17
N SER A 51 -2.93 5.81 -3.73
CA SER A 51 -3.93 6.63 -4.43
C SER A 51 -4.72 7.52 -3.47
N ASP A 52 -5.06 7.02 -2.28
CA ASP A 52 -5.80 7.73 -1.25
C ASP A 52 -4.98 8.91 -0.69
N TYR A 53 -3.72 8.69 -0.30
CA TYR A 53 -2.84 9.77 0.16
C TYR A 53 -2.55 10.79 -0.94
N SER A 54 -2.49 10.36 -2.20
CA SER A 54 -2.34 11.27 -3.32
C SER A 54 -3.57 12.15 -3.54
N LEU A 55 -4.78 11.58 -3.39
CA LEU A 55 -6.02 12.33 -3.45
C LEU A 55 -6.12 13.33 -2.29
N GLU A 56 -5.67 12.95 -1.09
CA GLU A 56 -5.60 13.85 0.05
C GLU A 56 -4.73 15.07 -0.27
N LEU A 57 -3.50 14.86 -0.76
CA LEU A 57 -2.60 15.95 -1.17
C LEU A 57 -3.21 16.82 -2.27
N TYR A 58 -3.84 16.21 -3.27
CA TYR A 58 -4.51 16.94 -4.34
C TYR A 58 -5.55 17.93 -3.80
N GLY A 59 -6.31 17.53 -2.77
CA GLY A 59 -7.39 18.33 -2.17
C GLY A 59 -6.93 19.42 -1.20
N LYS A 60 -5.66 19.48 -0.79
CA LYS A 60 -5.19 20.50 0.18
C LYS A 60 -5.13 21.89 -0.48
N PRO A 61 -5.56 22.96 0.21
CA PRO A 61 -5.45 24.34 -0.29
C PRO A 61 -4.02 24.83 -0.52
N SER A 62 -3.03 24.20 0.10
CA SER A 62 -1.60 24.52 -0.06
C SER A 62 -0.99 23.92 -1.33
N SER A 63 -1.71 23.04 -2.04
CA SER A 63 -1.22 22.37 -3.24
C SER A 63 -1.26 23.29 -4.46
N THR A 64 -0.08 23.52 -5.04
CA THR A 64 0.07 24.23 -6.32
C THR A 64 -0.50 23.42 -7.48
N GLU A 65 -0.80 24.07 -8.61
CA GLU A 65 -1.27 23.38 -9.83
C GLU A 65 -0.31 22.28 -10.30
N ALA A 66 1.00 22.52 -10.21
CA ALA A 66 2.02 21.54 -10.57
C ALA A 66 1.98 20.31 -9.64
N GLN A 67 1.79 20.52 -8.34
CA GLN A 67 1.66 19.43 -7.36
C GLN A 67 0.35 18.66 -7.54
N GLN A 68 -0.76 19.35 -7.80
CA GLN A 68 -2.04 18.71 -8.12
C GLN A 68 -1.94 17.83 -9.37
N ALA A 69 -1.30 18.33 -10.43
CA ALA A 69 -1.06 17.56 -11.65
C ALA A 69 -0.15 16.34 -11.40
N ALA A 70 0.81 16.43 -10.48
CA ALA A 70 1.62 15.29 -10.06
C ALA A 70 0.80 14.26 -9.28
N CYS A 71 -0.03 14.69 -8.32
CA CYS A 71 -0.90 13.81 -7.55
C CYS A 71 -1.85 13.02 -8.45
N MET A 72 -2.46 13.67 -9.45
CA MET A 72 -3.37 12.98 -10.37
C MET A 72 -2.68 11.85 -11.18
N LYS A 73 -1.36 11.91 -11.38
CA LYS A 73 -0.59 10.83 -12.05
C LYS A 73 -0.35 9.62 -11.15
N MET A 74 -0.36 9.82 -9.84
CA MET A 74 -0.12 8.80 -8.81
C MET A 74 -1.35 7.93 -8.58
N ILE A 75 -2.56 8.46 -8.80
CA ILE A 75 -3.81 7.73 -8.64
C ILE A 75 -3.89 6.61 -9.69
N LYS A 76 -3.92 5.37 -9.22
CA LYS A 76 -4.02 4.15 -10.03
C LYS A 76 -5.06 3.22 -9.45
N ARG A 77 -5.60 2.35 -10.30
CA ARG A 77 -6.46 1.25 -9.85
C ARG A 77 -5.58 0.01 -9.72
N PRO A 78 -5.66 -0.72 -8.60
CA PRO A 78 -5.02 -2.03 -8.54
C PRO A 78 -5.71 -2.99 -9.51
N ASN A 79 -5.00 -4.06 -9.88
CA ASN A 79 -5.59 -5.10 -10.71
C ASN A 79 -6.55 -5.96 -9.86
N ALA A 80 -7.84 -5.89 -10.18
CA ALA A 80 -8.86 -6.68 -9.50
C ALA A 80 -8.75 -8.14 -9.94
N ASP A 81 -8.41 -9.02 -9.01
CA ASP A 81 -8.24 -10.44 -9.24
C ASP A 81 -8.82 -11.24 -8.07
N LEU A 82 -10.04 -11.76 -8.28
CA LEU A 82 -10.75 -12.53 -7.26
C LEU A 82 -10.13 -13.91 -7.06
N GLU A 83 -9.63 -14.53 -8.13
CA GLU A 83 -9.03 -15.86 -8.07
C GLU A 83 -7.73 -15.83 -7.26
N ARG A 84 -6.91 -14.78 -7.43
CA ARG A 84 -5.74 -14.53 -6.60
C ARG A 84 -6.12 -14.36 -5.13
N PHE A 85 -7.14 -13.55 -4.84
CA PHE A 85 -7.61 -13.34 -3.47
C PHE A 85 -8.05 -14.67 -2.81
N GLU A 86 -8.86 -15.46 -3.51
CA GLU A 86 -9.31 -16.77 -3.02
C GLU A 86 -8.15 -17.75 -2.82
N THR A 87 -7.17 -17.75 -3.72
CA THR A 87 -5.96 -18.57 -3.61
C THR A 87 -5.17 -18.23 -2.35
N VAL A 88 -4.92 -16.93 -2.11
CA VAL A 88 -4.20 -16.48 -0.91
C VAL A 88 -4.98 -16.82 0.35
N LEU A 89 -6.29 -16.58 0.36
CA LEU A 89 -7.15 -16.87 1.50
C LEU A 89 -7.14 -18.36 1.87
N ASN A 90 -7.36 -19.24 0.89
CA ASN A 90 -7.47 -20.67 1.14
C ASN A 90 -6.12 -21.31 1.47
N ASN A 91 -5.05 -20.94 0.74
CA ASN A 91 -3.77 -21.65 0.83
C ASN A 91 -2.83 -21.08 1.90
N HIS A 92 -2.91 -19.78 2.18
CA HIS A 92 -1.98 -19.10 3.09
C HIS A 92 -2.64 -18.68 4.41
N VAL A 93 -3.90 -18.25 4.40
CA VAL A 93 -4.58 -17.79 5.63
C VAL A 93 -5.27 -18.95 6.34
N TYR A 94 -6.14 -19.69 5.66
CA TYR A 94 -6.87 -20.78 6.28
C TYR A 94 -6.01 -22.00 6.61
N SER A 95 -4.85 -22.16 5.96
CA SER A 95 -3.87 -23.19 6.34
C SER A 95 -3.25 -22.98 7.72
N LEU A 96 -3.36 -21.77 8.29
CA LEU A 96 -2.86 -21.43 9.62
C LEU A 96 -3.92 -21.58 10.72
N ILE A 97 -5.13 -22.05 10.39
CA ILE A 97 -6.13 -22.39 11.40
C ILE A 97 -5.55 -23.43 12.35
N ASP A 98 -5.72 -23.20 13.65
CA ASP A 98 -5.19 -24.03 14.75
C ASP A 98 -3.64 -24.14 14.80
N ALA A 99 -2.89 -23.35 14.02
CA ALA A 99 -1.43 -23.36 14.05
C ALA A 99 -0.83 -22.65 15.28
N TYR A 100 -1.62 -21.83 15.97
CA TYR A 100 -1.21 -21.14 17.20
C TYR A 100 -1.79 -21.84 18.43
N GLU A 101 -0.92 -22.38 19.27
CA GLU A 101 -1.26 -22.77 20.64
C GLU A 101 -0.56 -21.82 21.63
N MET A 102 -1.31 -21.29 22.58
CA MET A 102 -0.74 -20.47 23.65
C MET A 102 0.04 -21.39 24.60
N ASN A 103 1.30 -21.09 24.89
CA ASN A 103 2.06 -21.83 25.90
C ASN A 103 1.31 -21.79 27.24
N GLU A 104 1.17 -22.93 27.92
CA GLU A 104 0.66 -23.02 29.29
C GLU A 104 1.57 -22.33 30.31
#